data_AF-A0A6D2L2Q8-F1
#
_entry.id   AF-A0A6D2L2Q8-F1
#
_cell.length_a   1.000
_cell.length_b   1.000
_cell.length_c   1.000
_cell.angle_alpha   90.00
_cell.angle_beta   90.00
_cell.angle_gamma   90.00
#
_symmetry.space_group_name_H-M   'P 1'
#
loop_
_entity.id
_entity.type
_entity.pdbx_description
1 polymer ?
#
loop_
_entity_poly.entity_id
_entity_poly.type
_entity_poly.pdbx_seq_one_letter_code
_entity_poly.pdbx_strand_id
1 'polypeptide(L)'
;MSAAMDRAMMAMSIKEEDLPVEIPNRPEYCSKENNALSMIDRVLNPKCQNVAHLIVDLPRKWGKAGRIRGVVLSNESFQFFFKTEHDLEEIMDKGVQSFNEWAVVMERWVEKEPPEFLQFVPLWVQIRELPLNHYRSQTIWDIGDVL
;
A
#
# COMPACT_ATOMS: atom_id res chain seq x y z
N MET A 1 -1.96 25.28 36.31
CA MET A 1 -0.88 25.21 35.30
C MET A 1 -0.01 26.45 35.46
N SER A 2 1.32 26.33 35.40
CA SER A 2 2.25 27.43 35.69
C SER A 2 2.19 28.49 34.58
N ALA A 3 2.14 29.78 34.94
CA ALA A 3 2.17 30.89 33.98
C ALA A 3 3.41 30.88 33.05
N ALA A 4 4.48 30.18 33.46
CA ALA A 4 5.66 29.96 32.63
C ALA A 4 5.39 28.95 31.49
N MET A 5 4.59 27.91 31.73
CA MET A 5 4.19 26.94 30.70
C MET A 5 3.23 27.56 29.69
N ASP A 6 2.27 28.37 30.14
CA ASP A 6 1.34 29.04 29.23
C ASP A 6 2.06 30.07 28.34
N ARG A 7 3.07 30.79 28.88
CA ARG A 7 3.93 31.65 28.08
C ARG A 7 4.79 30.88 27.09
N ALA A 8 5.33 29.72 27.46
CA ALA A 8 6.12 28.89 26.56
C ALA A 8 5.27 28.33 25.40
N MET A 9 4.03 27.88 25.68
CA MET A 9 3.10 27.45 24.63
C MET A 9 2.63 28.61 23.73
N MET A 10 2.39 29.80 24.28
CA MET A 10 2.04 30.98 23.47
C MET A 10 3.22 31.52 22.65
N ALA A 11 4.46 31.33 23.12
CA ALA A 11 5.67 31.68 22.40
C ALA A 11 5.95 30.73 21.22
N MET A 12 5.47 29.49 21.26
CA MET A 12 5.42 28.58 20.11
C MET A 12 4.26 28.93 19.16
N SER A 13 4.02 30.21 18.90
CA SER A 13 3.01 30.60 17.92
C SER A 13 3.48 30.16 16.54
N ILE A 14 2.62 29.41 15.83
CA ILE A 14 2.77 28.94 14.44
C ILE A 14 2.65 30.15 13.49
N LYS A 15 3.53 31.14 13.67
CA LYS A 15 3.64 32.37 12.87
C LYS A 15 5.07 32.60 12.40
N GLU A 16 5.89 31.54 12.41
CA GLU A 16 7.08 31.53 11.58
C GLU A 16 6.62 31.10 10.19
N GLU A 17 7.05 31.82 9.16
CA GLU A 17 6.92 31.36 7.78
C GLU A 17 7.70 30.03 7.71
N ASP A 18 7.02 28.90 7.89
CA ASP A 18 7.60 27.56 7.85
C ASP A 18 8.17 27.33 6.44
N LEU A 19 9.42 27.77 6.25
CA LEU A 19 10.16 27.54 5.03
C LEU A 19 10.31 26.02 4.87
N PRO A 20 9.95 25.45 3.70
CA PRO A 20 10.11 24.03 3.46
C PRO A 20 11.54 23.60 3.76
N VAL A 21 11.70 22.55 4.57
CA VAL A 21 13.01 21.97 4.84
C VAL A 21 13.48 21.26 3.56
N GLU A 22 14.55 21.76 2.95
CA GLU A 22 15.19 21.07 1.85
C GLU A 22 15.90 19.83 2.36
N ILE A 23 15.45 18.66 1.93
CA ILE A 23 16.10 17.39 2.23
C ILE A 23 17.25 17.22 1.22
N PRO A 24 18.52 17.23 1.66
CA PRO A 24 19.64 17.12 0.75
C PRO A 24 19.69 15.72 0.13
N ASN A 25 20.06 15.64 -1.16
CA ASN A 25 20.18 14.38 -1.89
C ASN A 25 21.46 13.63 -1.47
N ARG A 26 21.46 13.05 -0.27
CA ARG A 26 22.52 12.22 0.27
C ARG A 26 22.04 10.78 0.44
N PRO A 27 22.91 9.77 0.30
CA PRO A 27 22.55 8.37 0.48
C PRO A 27 21.97 8.08 1.87
N GLU A 28 22.37 8.83 2.91
CA GLU A 28 21.85 8.69 4.28
C GLU A 28 20.34 8.94 4.39
N TYR A 29 19.76 9.75 3.52
CA TYR A 29 18.32 10.08 3.49
C TYR A 29 17.55 9.21 2.47
N CYS A 30 18.25 8.35 1.72
CA CYS A 30 17.68 7.54 0.68
C CYS A 30 17.09 6.24 1.26
N SER A 31 15.77 6.08 1.18
CA SER A 31 15.08 4.87 1.65
C SER A 31 14.93 3.79 0.58
N LYS A 32 15.53 3.94 -0.61
CA LYS A 32 15.33 3.03 -1.76
C LYS A 32 15.61 1.57 -1.42
N GLU A 33 16.73 1.29 -0.73
CA GLU A 33 17.08 -0.09 -0.34
C GLU A 33 16.07 -0.69 0.63
N ASN A 34 15.58 0.11 1.58
CA ASN A 34 14.57 -0.33 2.56
C ASN A 34 13.19 -0.52 1.91
N ASN A 35 12.88 0.27 0.88
CA ASN A 35 11.60 0.20 0.18
C ASN A 35 11.56 -0.92 -0.88
N ALA A 36 12.70 -1.47 -1.29
CA ALA A 36 12.76 -2.53 -2.30
C ALA A 36 11.93 -3.79 -1.92
N LEU A 37 11.81 -4.08 -0.63
CA LEU A 37 10.96 -5.13 -0.05
C LEU A 37 9.70 -4.54 0.59
N SER A 38 9.02 -3.65 -0.14
CA SER A 38 7.79 -3.03 0.33
C SER A 38 6.69 -3.02 -0.73
N MET A 39 5.47 -2.90 -0.24
CA MET A 39 4.24 -2.80 -1.01
C MET A 39 3.53 -1.52 -0.57
N ILE A 40 3.06 -0.73 -1.53
CA ILE A 40 2.17 0.41 -1.25
C ILE A 40 0.75 -0.03 -1.52
N ASP A 41 -0.13 0.39 -0.62
CA ASP A 41 -1.53 0.08 -0.67
C ASP A 41 -2.37 1.36 -0.63
N ARG A 42 -3.53 1.29 -1.27
CA ARG A 42 -4.51 2.38 -1.30
C ARG A 42 -5.93 1.85 -1.03
N VAL A 43 -6.63 2.52 -0.12
CA VAL A 43 -8.05 2.26 0.13
C VAL A 43 -8.92 2.96 -0.91
N LEU A 44 -10.05 2.34 -1.25
CA LEU A 44 -11.01 2.89 -2.21
C LEU A 44 -12.12 3.70 -1.51
N ASN A 45 -12.35 3.45 -0.22
CA ASN A 45 -13.35 4.15 0.57
C ASN A 45 -12.82 4.42 2.00
N PRO A 46 -12.08 5.51 2.23
CA PRO A 46 -11.52 5.84 3.54
C PRO A 46 -12.57 6.06 4.64
N LYS A 47 -13.86 6.28 4.32
CA LYS A 47 -14.93 6.36 5.32
C LYS A 47 -15.26 4.99 5.93
N CYS A 48 -15.09 3.92 5.16
CA CYS A 48 -15.38 2.55 5.57
C CYS A 48 -14.10 1.72 5.83
N GLN A 49 -12.96 2.15 5.29
CA GLN A 49 -11.67 1.49 5.39
C GLN A 49 -10.69 2.35 6.20
N ASN A 50 -10.80 2.28 7.52
CA ASN A 50 -9.88 2.99 8.40
C ASN A 50 -8.45 2.40 8.26
N VAL A 51 -7.52 3.21 7.76
CA VAL A 51 -6.13 2.79 7.48
C VAL A 51 -5.42 2.26 8.73
N ALA A 52 -5.65 2.87 9.90
CA ALA A 52 -5.01 2.43 11.15
C ALA A 52 -5.47 1.03 11.56
N HIS A 53 -6.74 0.69 11.34
CA HIS A 53 -7.25 -0.66 11.58
C HIS A 53 -6.72 -1.65 10.54
N LEU A 54 -6.72 -1.26 9.27
CA LEU A 54 -6.19 -2.04 8.14
C LEU A 54 -4.75 -2.50 8.36
N ILE A 55 -3.87 -1.59 8.78
CA ILE A 55 -2.45 -1.88 9.04
C ILE A 55 -2.27 -2.96 10.11
N VAL A 56 -3.18 -3.03 11.08
CA VAL A 56 -3.12 -4.02 12.16
C VAL A 56 -3.77 -5.34 11.75
N ASP A 57 -4.88 -5.29 11.02
CA ASP A 57 -5.69 -6.46 10.72
C ASP A 57 -5.22 -7.25 9.48
N LEU A 58 -4.73 -6.59 8.43
CA LEU A 58 -4.24 -7.29 7.25
C LEU A 58 -3.09 -8.26 7.56
N PRO A 59 -2.03 -7.88 8.30
CA PRO A 59 -0.98 -8.83 8.67
C PRO A 59 -1.51 -10.02 9.48
N ARG A 60 -2.57 -9.85 10.27
CA ARG A 60 -3.22 -10.95 10.99
C ARG A 60 -3.98 -11.88 10.04
N LYS A 61 -4.77 -11.33 9.11
CA LYS A 61 -5.46 -12.11 8.07
C LYS A 61 -4.49 -12.91 7.19
N TRP A 62 -3.30 -12.35 6.94
CA TRP A 62 -2.25 -13.01 6.18
C TRP A 62 -1.48 -14.08 6.97
N GLY A 63 -1.68 -14.19 8.28
CA GLY A 63 -0.89 -15.08 9.15
C GLY A 63 0.54 -14.60 9.37
N LYS A 64 0.81 -13.31 9.16
CA LYS A 64 2.14 -12.68 9.22
C LYS A 64 2.23 -11.59 10.30
N ALA A 65 1.37 -11.68 11.33
CA ALA A 65 1.38 -10.73 12.45
C ALA A 65 2.77 -10.66 13.09
N GLY A 66 3.28 -9.44 13.29
CA GLY A 66 4.62 -9.17 13.84
C GLY A 66 5.79 -9.45 12.90
N ARG A 67 5.55 -9.98 11.69
CA ARG A 67 6.59 -10.16 10.65
C ARG A 67 6.64 -9.00 9.67
N ILE A 68 5.49 -8.38 9.43
CA ILE A 68 5.31 -7.25 8.52
C ILE A 68 5.16 -5.97 9.35
N ARG A 69 5.81 -4.89 8.92
CA ARG A 69 5.66 -3.56 9.50
C ARG A 69 4.83 -2.69 8.57
N GLY A 70 3.72 -2.12 9.05
CA GLY A 70 2.93 -1.15 8.30
C GLY A 70 3.20 0.29 8.72
N VAL A 71 3.14 1.21 7.77
CA VAL A 71 3.29 2.66 7.97
C VAL A 71 2.17 3.39 7.23
N VAL A 72 1.53 4.35 7.88
CA VAL A 72 0.52 5.23 7.26
C VAL A 72 1.26 6.28 6.44
N LEU A 73 0.90 6.44 5.17
CA LEU A 73 1.42 7.52 4.32
C LEU A 73 0.43 8.68 4.26
N SER A 74 -0.87 8.38 4.13
CA SER A 74 -1.95 9.35 4.10
C SER A 74 -3.25 8.75 4.65
N ASN A 75 -4.36 9.50 4.59
CA ASN A 75 -5.69 8.96 4.93
C ASN A 75 -6.18 7.87 3.96
N GLU A 76 -5.55 7.75 2.79
CA GLU A 76 -5.93 6.80 1.75
C GLU A 76 -4.84 5.79 1.41
N SER A 77 -3.60 6.03 1.81
CA SER A 77 -2.45 5.20 1.44
C SER A 77 -1.60 4.79 2.63
N PHE A 78 -1.03 3.60 2.52
CA PHE A 78 -0.16 3.01 3.53
C PHE A 78 0.86 2.08 2.86
N GLN A 79 1.89 1.70 3.60
CA GLN A 79 2.99 0.90 3.08
C GLN A 79 3.32 -0.23 4.05
N PHE A 80 3.47 -1.43 3.52
CA PHE A 80 3.96 -2.58 4.26
C PHE A 80 5.40 -2.91 3.89
N PHE A 81 6.23 -3.13 4.91
CA PHE A 81 7.62 -3.56 4.79
C PHE A 81 7.74 -5.03 5.18
N PHE A 82 8.42 -5.78 4.32
CA PHE A 82 8.64 -7.21 4.45
C PHE A 82 10.11 -7.49 4.78
N LYS A 83 10.36 -8.57 5.53
CA LYS A 83 11.72 -9.01 5.84
C LYS A 83 12.33 -9.89 4.75
N THR A 84 11.47 -10.55 3.97
CA THR A 84 11.87 -11.50 2.94
C THR A 84 11.05 -11.25 1.67
N GLU A 85 11.68 -11.48 0.52
CA GLU A 85 11.01 -11.45 -0.79
C GLU A 85 9.85 -12.45 -0.84
N HIS A 86 10.05 -13.65 -0.29
CA HIS A 86 9.05 -14.70 -0.26
C HIS A 86 7.77 -14.28 0.48
N ASP A 87 7.88 -13.56 1.61
CA ASP A 87 6.69 -13.06 2.32
C ASP A 87 5.93 -12.03 1.46
N LEU A 88 6.62 -11.19 0.70
CA LEU A 88 6.00 -10.22 -0.20
C LEU A 88 5.27 -10.92 -1.36
N GLU A 89 5.97 -11.82 -2.06
CA GLU A 89 5.41 -12.61 -3.16
C GLU A 89 4.19 -13.41 -2.72
N GLU A 90 4.23 -14.04 -1.53
CA GLU A 90 3.10 -14.81 -1.00
C GLU A 90 1.84 -13.94 -0.81
N ILE A 91 1.99 -12.67 -0.42
CA ILE A 91 0.85 -11.76 -0.28
C ILE A 91 0.35 -11.29 -1.65
N MET A 92 1.26 -10.99 -2.58
CA MET A 92 0.90 -10.60 -3.95
C MET A 92 0.15 -11.73 -4.67
N ASP A 93 0.59 -12.98 -4.50
CA ASP A 93 -0.01 -14.16 -5.14
C ASP A 93 -1.43 -14.48 -4.62
N LYS A 94 -1.76 -14.06 -3.39
CA LYS A 94 -3.13 -14.19 -2.85
C LYS A 94 -4.14 -13.32 -3.60
N GLY A 95 -3.67 -12.37 -4.43
CA GLY A 95 -4.51 -11.46 -5.20
C GLY A 95 -5.26 -10.47 -4.33
N VAL A 96 -6.44 -10.04 -4.81
CA VAL A 96 -7.23 -8.96 -4.20
C VAL A 96 -7.49 -9.18 -2.72
N GLN A 97 -7.05 -8.23 -1.92
CA GLN A 97 -7.38 -8.16 -0.50
C GLN A 97 -8.59 -7.26 -0.28
N SER A 98 -9.34 -7.58 0.76
CA SER A 98 -10.51 -6.79 1.15
C SER A 98 -10.57 -6.52 2.64
N PHE A 99 -11.16 -5.37 2.96
CA PHE A 99 -11.41 -4.94 4.31
C PHE A 99 -12.74 -4.19 4.36
N ASN A 100 -13.60 -4.57 5.30
CA ASN A 100 -14.98 -4.09 5.38
C ASN A 100 -15.70 -4.14 4.02
N GLU A 101 -15.56 -5.27 3.31
CA GLU A 101 -16.19 -5.52 1.99
C GLU A 101 -15.70 -4.63 0.84
N TRP A 102 -14.73 -3.75 1.09
CA TRP A 102 -14.08 -2.95 0.07
C TRP A 102 -12.73 -3.54 -0.31
N ALA A 103 -12.44 -3.59 -1.61
CA ALA A 103 -11.13 -3.97 -2.11
C ALA A 103 -10.07 -2.96 -1.66
N VAL A 104 -8.84 -3.45 -1.54
CA VAL A 104 -7.63 -2.66 -1.31
C VAL A 104 -6.77 -2.78 -2.56
N VAL A 105 -6.36 -1.64 -3.12
CA VAL A 105 -5.36 -1.62 -4.19
C VAL A 105 -4.01 -1.87 -3.55
N MET A 106 -3.22 -2.77 -4.11
CA MET A 106 -1.90 -3.14 -3.59
C MET A 106 -0.94 -3.29 -4.77
N GLU A 107 0.18 -2.58 -4.72
CA GLU A 107 1.24 -2.70 -5.72
C GLU A 107 2.61 -2.71 -5.06
N ARG A 108 3.53 -3.48 -5.63
CA ARG A 108 4.92 -3.48 -5.18
C ARG A 108 5.52 -2.09 -5.36
N TRP A 109 6.24 -1.61 -4.35
CA TRP A 109 6.96 -0.35 -4.46
C TRP A 109 8.00 -0.39 -5.58
N VAL A 110 8.07 0.69 -6.35
CA VAL A 110 9.07 0.91 -7.40
C VAL A 110 9.71 2.28 -7.23
N GLU A 111 10.97 2.42 -7.61
CA GLU A 111 11.71 3.69 -7.45
C GLU A 111 11.10 4.84 -8.25
N LYS A 112 10.55 4.52 -9.42
CA LYS A 112 9.87 5.48 -10.28
C LYS A 112 8.48 4.96 -10.57
N GLU A 113 7.51 5.54 -9.87
CA GLU A 113 6.09 5.19 -10.01
C GLU A 113 5.63 5.45 -11.45
N PRO A 114 5.05 4.45 -12.13
CA PRO A 114 4.42 4.66 -13.44
C PRO A 114 3.16 5.53 -13.29
N PRO A 115 2.68 6.17 -14.38
CA PRO A 115 1.44 6.95 -14.34
C PRO A 115 0.25 6.16 -13.77
N GLU A 116 0.19 4.85 -14.03
CA GLU A 116 -0.88 3.94 -13.63
C GLU A 116 -0.75 3.38 -12.21
N PHE A 117 0.27 3.80 -11.44
CA PHE A 117 0.54 3.26 -10.11
C PHE A 117 -0.65 3.40 -9.16
N LEU A 118 -1.04 2.30 -8.52
CA LEU A 118 -2.18 2.17 -7.60
C LEU A 118 -3.54 2.52 -8.23
N GLN A 119 -3.66 2.50 -9.56
CA GLN A 119 -4.93 2.77 -10.23
C GLN A 119 -5.79 1.53 -10.45
N PHE A 120 -5.17 0.35 -10.49
CA PHE A 120 -5.85 -0.89 -10.86
C PHE A 120 -5.79 -1.93 -9.74
N VAL A 121 -6.82 -2.77 -9.67
CA VAL A 121 -6.85 -3.95 -8.79
C VAL A 121 -6.81 -5.19 -9.68
N PRO A 122 -5.72 -5.97 -9.70
CA PRO A 122 -5.65 -7.18 -10.51
C PRO A 122 -6.58 -8.25 -9.95
N LEU A 123 -7.46 -8.80 -10.78
CA LEU A 123 -8.44 -9.82 -10.40
C LEU A 123 -8.07 -11.19 -10.97
N TRP A 124 -8.23 -12.23 -10.16
CA TRP A 124 -8.14 -13.61 -10.62
C TRP A 124 -9.47 -14.07 -11.20
N VAL A 125 -9.49 -14.33 -12.50
CA VAL A 125 -10.67 -14.85 -13.20
C VAL A 125 -10.50 -16.34 -13.43
N GLN A 126 -11.49 -17.14 -13.01
CA GLN A 126 -11.54 -18.56 -13.30
C GLN A 126 -12.51 -18.83 -14.46
N ILE A 127 -11.97 -19.25 -15.59
CA ILE A 127 -12.77 -19.70 -16.74
C ILE A 127 -13.15 -21.17 -16.52
N ARG A 128 -14.45 -21.47 -16.53
CA ARG A 128 -14.99 -22.83 -16.38
C ARG A 128 -15.57 -23.31 -17.70
N GLU A 129 -15.63 -24.64 -17.85
CA GLU A 129 -16.30 -25.29 -18.99
C GLU A 129 -15.73 -24.93 -20.37
N LEU A 130 -14.45 -24.54 -20.44
CA LEU A 130 -13.79 -24.30 -21.71
C LEU A 130 -13.72 -25.62 -22.51
N PRO A 131 -14.27 -25.67 -23.75
CA PRO A 131 -14.27 -26.91 -24.52
C PRO A 131 -12.84 -27.43 -24.73
N LEU A 132 -12.63 -28.75 -24.61
CA LEU A 132 -11.30 -29.37 -24.65
C LEU A 132 -10.49 -28.96 -25.90
N ASN A 133 -11.15 -28.89 -27.05
CA ASN A 133 -10.52 -28.51 -28.33
C ASN A 133 -10.17 -27.02 -28.43
N HIS A 134 -10.59 -26.20 -27.46
CA HIS A 134 -10.37 -24.76 -27.38
C HIS A 134 -9.51 -24.36 -26.17
N TYR A 135 -8.87 -25.33 -25.48
CA TYR A 135 -7.92 -25.04 -24.41
C TYR A 135 -6.56 -24.60 -24.99
N ARG A 136 -6.51 -23.36 -25.51
CA ARG A 136 -5.29 -22.70 -25.99
C ARG A 136 -5.15 -21.33 -25.36
N SER A 137 -3.91 -20.89 -25.17
CA SER A 137 -3.61 -19.56 -24.62
C SER A 137 -4.30 -18.44 -25.39
N GLN A 138 -4.35 -18.52 -26.72
CA GLN A 138 -5.04 -17.52 -27.54
C GLN A 138 -6.52 -17.41 -27.19
N THR A 139 -7.23 -18.53 -27.01
CA THR A 139 -8.64 -18.51 -26.61
C THR A 139 -8.85 -17.85 -25.24
N ILE A 140 -7.91 -18.04 -24.30
CA ILE A 140 -7.97 -17.39 -22.98
C ILE A 140 -7.76 -15.87 -23.11
N TRP A 141 -6.82 -15.43 -23.95
CA TRP A 141 -6.60 -14.00 -24.24
C TRP A 141 -7.81 -13.38 -24.93
N ASP A 142 -8.36 -14.04 -25.96
CA ASP A 142 -9.53 -13.55 -26.69
C ASP A 142 -10.76 -13.42 -25.77
N ILE A 143 -10.90 -14.30 -24.76
CA ILE A 143 -11.93 -14.16 -23.72
C ILE A 143 -11.64 -12.94 -22.84
N GLY A 144 -10.38 -12.76 -22.43
CA GLY A 144 -9.94 -11.62 -21.62
C GLY A 144 -10.18 -10.27 -22.29
N ASP A 145 -10.00 -10.17 -23.61
CA ASP A 145 -10.21 -8.94 -24.38
C ASP A 145 -11.70 -8.52 -24.48
N VAL A 146 -12.62 -9.43 -24.17
CA VAL A 146 -14.08 -9.18 -24.24
C VAL A 146 -14.69 -8.94 -22.84
N LEU A 147 -13.93 -9.19 -21.76
CA LEU A 147 -14.35 -8.94 -20.37
C LEU A 147 -14.11 -7.48 -19.97
#